data_AF-B2VCQ4-F1
#
_entry.id   AF-B2VCQ4-F1
#
_cell.length_a   1.000
_cell.length_b   1.000
_cell.length_c   1.000
_cell.angle_alpha   90.00
_cell.angle_beta   90.00
_cell.angle_gamma   90.00
#
_symmetry.space_group_name_H-M   'P 1'
#
loop_
_entity.id
_entity.type
_entity.pdbx_description
1 polymer ?
#
loop_
_entity_poly.entity_id
_entity_poly.type
_entity_poly.pdbx_seq_one_letter_code
_entity_poly.pdbx_strand_id
1 'polypeptide(L)'
;MLNKKERQMNSILYDSPEDITSVDLTIRAVSGNIAPAIYANGRNQLPLEIIVKASKENADHTESVLQFSKNIWIHLLNLRHAESDTPLTRQGTSGWCFSATENDYSLEVIAREYSAEPCHRQPGDTLITLYVYTDEISTMRIAASIDTDGGKHFSTADNSNVVERSSVAVRAFQPVSYSKGDIIQDRVTNQGKTQAVMHYSGDNATWSKSFDAHYDNLYFSIKNKICHYAVYNYGADGQKDMNYPAKIAQYWVFNNDQHMLIANSSDLPEGEGNNGFYGRASWPETLSAQQSTAVYDLFLDYKYNDRPNTLCWTHLSFSASAEWILPKDMALHVNDTELHQYNLNPWFDLYDLYGNYASFAIRYNPDSHEIEIDKK
;
A
#
# COMPACT_ATOMS: atom_id res chain seq x y z
N MET A 1 -26.70 -48.13 -29.45
CA MET A 1 -25.67 -47.78 -28.44
C MET A 1 -24.47 -47.26 -29.23
N LEU A 2 -23.97 -46.02 -29.13
CA LEU A 2 -23.84 -45.10 -28.01
C LEU A 2 -24.38 -43.69 -28.34
N ASN A 3 -24.79 -43.01 -27.27
CA ASN A 3 -25.27 -41.64 -27.18
C ASN A 3 -24.34 -40.61 -27.85
N LYS A 4 -24.87 -39.92 -28.87
CA LYS A 4 -24.43 -38.58 -29.26
C LYS A 4 -25.33 -37.56 -28.54
N LYS A 5 -25.32 -37.61 -27.21
CA LYS A 5 -25.98 -36.61 -26.35
C LYS A 5 -25.20 -35.31 -26.50
N GLU A 6 -25.84 -34.33 -27.14
CA GLU A 6 -25.93 -32.96 -26.65
C GLU A 6 -24.63 -32.41 -26.02
N ARG A 7 -23.71 -31.96 -26.88
CA ARG A 7 -22.94 -30.74 -26.58
C ARG A 7 -23.55 -29.61 -27.41
N GLN A 8 -24.76 -29.17 -27.02
CA GLN A 8 -25.14 -27.79 -27.25
C GLN A 8 -24.27 -26.97 -26.29
N MET A 9 -23.15 -26.45 -26.80
CA MET A 9 -22.59 -25.24 -26.22
C MET A 9 -23.65 -24.17 -26.46
N ASN A 10 -24.45 -23.87 -25.45
CA ASN A 10 -25.21 -22.64 -25.37
C ASN A 10 -24.20 -21.48 -25.42
N SER A 11 -23.85 -21.03 -26.63
CA SER A 11 -23.28 -19.70 -26.78
C SER A 11 -24.41 -18.77 -26.39
N ILE A 12 -24.32 -18.21 -25.18
CA ILE A 12 -25.20 -17.12 -24.77
C ILE A 12 -24.99 -16.03 -25.82
N LEU A 13 -25.98 -15.86 -26.70
CA LEU A 13 -26.00 -14.77 -27.65
C LEU A 13 -26.28 -13.53 -26.82
N TYR A 14 -25.30 -12.64 -26.71
CA TYR A 14 -25.50 -11.36 -26.04
C TYR A 14 -26.24 -10.42 -26.99
N ASP A 15 -27.17 -9.64 -26.43
CA ASP A 15 -27.90 -8.64 -27.19
C ASP A 15 -27.00 -7.44 -27.54
N SER A 16 -27.43 -6.63 -28.53
CA SER A 16 -26.72 -5.41 -28.90
C SER A 16 -27.09 -4.26 -27.96
N PRO A 17 -26.12 -3.48 -27.42
CA PRO A 17 -26.42 -2.26 -26.68
C PRO A 17 -27.23 -1.22 -27.45
N GLU A 18 -27.13 -1.23 -28.79
CA GLU A 18 -27.87 -0.28 -29.63
C GLU A 18 -29.36 -0.59 -29.73
N ASP A 19 -29.80 -1.76 -29.24
CA ASP A 19 -31.21 -2.14 -29.20
C ASP A 19 -31.96 -1.55 -28.01
N ILE A 20 -31.28 -0.93 -27.04
CA ILE A 20 -31.90 -0.41 -25.82
C ILE A 20 -32.93 0.68 -26.18
N THR A 21 -34.16 0.54 -25.72
CA THR A 21 -35.21 1.56 -25.85
C THR A 21 -35.62 2.16 -24.50
N SER A 22 -35.51 1.38 -23.42
CA SER A 22 -35.86 1.79 -22.06
C SER A 22 -34.90 1.16 -21.04
N VAL A 23 -34.74 1.83 -19.89
CA VAL A 23 -33.82 1.44 -18.82
C VAL A 23 -34.45 1.74 -17.47
N ASP A 24 -34.41 0.75 -16.57
CA ASP A 24 -34.52 0.98 -15.12
C ASP A 24 -33.10 1.07 -14.56
N LEU A 25 -32.73 2.24 -14.02
CA LEU A 25 -31.38 2.51 -13.50
C LEU A 25 -31.48 3.15 -12.11
N THR A 26 -30.74 2.61 -11.16
CA THR A 26 -30.67 3.14 -9.79
C THR A 26 -29.24 3.07 -9.28
N ILE A 27 -28.84 4.08 -8.51
CA ILE A 27 -27.51 4.16 -7.89
C ILE A 27 -27.65 4.29 -6.37
N ARG A 28 -26.76 3.62 -5.62
CA ARG A 28 -26.69 3.73 -4.16
C ARG A 28 -25.27 3.43 -3.66
N ALA A 29 -24.93 3.88 -2.46
CA ALA A 29 -23.70 3.45 -1.80
C ALA A 29 -23.84 1.99 -1.33
N VAL A 30 -22.78 1.18 -1.45
CA VAL A 30 -22.79 -0.22 -0.93
C VAL A 30 -23.11 -0.29 0.55
N SER A 31 -22.67 0.71 1.32
CA SER A 31 -22.95 0.81 2.76
C SER A 31 -24.43 1.05 3.10
N GLY A 32 -25.24 1.47 2.12
CA GLY A 32 -26.60 1.97 2.34
C GLY A 32 -26.65 3.38 2.96
N ASN A 33 -25.51 4.03 3.23
CA ASN A 33 -25.51 5.39 3.74
C ASN A 33 -26.03 6.36 2.66
N ILE A 34 -26.93 7.25 3.05
CA ILE A 34 -27.51 8.29 2.18
C ILE A 34 -26.56 9.47 1.94
N ALA A 35 -25.56 9.63 2.81
CA ALA A 35 -24.55 10.68 2.73
C ALA A 35 -23.16 10.10 3.07
N PRO A 36 -22.65 9.15 2.26
CA PRO A 36 -21.36 8.51 2.50
C PRO A 36 -20.22 9.51 2.41
N ALA A 37 -19.11 9.18 3.06
CA ALA A 37 -17.94 10.05 3.09
C ALA A 37 -16.64 9.33 2.72
N ILE A 38 -15.73 10.06 2.10
CA ILE A 38 -14.38 9.62 1.76
C ILE A 38 -13.37 10.74 2.05
N TYR A 39 -12.08 10.40 2.12
CA TYR A 39 -11.02 11.40 2.09
C TYR A 39 -10.69 11.80 0.65
N ALA A 40 -10.52 13.10 0.42
CA ALA A 40 -10.15 13.69 -0.87
C ALA A 40 -8.64 13.52 -1.16
N ASN A 41 -8.14 12.28 -1.15
CA ASN A 41 -6.71 11.96 -1.32
C ASN A 41 -6.39 11.29 -2.66
N GLY A 42 -7.38 11.22 -3.56
CA GLY A 42 -7.29 10.58 -4.88
C GLY A 42 -7.21 9.05 -4.86
N ARG A 43 -7.16 8.43 -3.68
CA ARG A 43 -6.99 6.97 -3.50
C ARG A 43 -8.18 6.32 -2.81
N ASN A 44 -8.78 7.00 -1.84
CA ASN A 44 -9.92 6.48 -1.09
C ASN A 44 -11.13 6.31 -2.02
N GLN A 45 -11.50 5.06 -2.27
CA GLN A 45 -12.61 4.71 -3.13
C GLN A 45 -13.89 4.48 -2.31
N LEU A 46 -15.00 5.05 -2.77
CA LEU A 46 -16.33 4.70 -2.30
C LEU A 46 -16.97 3.74 -3.31
N PRO A 47 -17.30 2.51 -2.90
CA PRO A 47 -18.05 1.59 -3.76
C PRO A 47 -19.52 2.02 -3.88
N LEU A 48 -19.96 2.20 -5.12
CA LEU A 48 -21.33 2.51 -5.51
C LEU A 48 -21.93 1.33 -6.27
N GLU A 49 -23.09 0.90 -5.83
CA GLU A 49 -23.92 -0.10 -6.50
C GLU A 49 -24.83 0.57 -7.51
N ILE A 50 -24.79 0.05 -8.74
CA ILE A 50 -25.68 0.41 -9.83
C ILE A 50 -26.52 -0.81 -10.14
N ILE A 51 -27.83 -0.68 -9.95
CA ILE A 51 -28.82 -1.68 -10.33
C ILE A 51 -29.37 -1.23 -11.68
N VAL A 52 -29.24 -2.09 -12.67
CA VAL A 52 -29.60 -1.77 -14.05
C VAL A 52 -30.37 -2.90 -14.70
N LYS A 53 -31.39 -2.52 -15.45
CA LYS A 53 -32.14 -3.39 -16.36
C LYS A 53 -32.44 -2.62 -17.63
N ALA A 54 -32.07 -3.17 -18.78
CA ALA A 54 -32.35 -2.57 -20.07
C ALA A 54 -33.36 -3.43 -20.84
N SER A 55 -34.25 -2.77 -21.57
CA SER A 55 -35.28 -3.41 -22.37
C SER A 55 -35.29 -2.86 -23.80
N LYS A 56 -35.79 -3.68 -24.71
CA LYS A 56 -36.11 -3.34 -26.10
C LYS A 56 -37.62 -3.47 -26.32
N GLU A 57 -38.22 -2.46 -26.94
CA GLU A 57 -39.57 -2.54 -27.48
C GLU A 57 -39.54 -3.33 -28.80
N ASN A 58 -40.32 -4.41 -28.85
CA ASN A 58 -40.51 -5.25 -30.02
C ASN A 58 -41.54 -4.64 -30.98
N ALA A 59 -41.59 -5.15 -32.22
CA ALA A 59 -42.54 -4.68 -33.23
C ALA A 59 -44.02 -4.87 -32.86
N ASP A 60 -44.31 -5.74 -31.90
CA ASP A 60 -45.65 -5.99 -31.34
C ASP A 60 -45.95 -5.14 -30.09
N HIS A 61 -45.11 -4.15 -29.78
CA HIS A 61 -45.17 -3.29 -28.59
C HIS A 61 -44.98 -4.02 -27.26
N THR A 62 -44.44 -5.25 -27.28
CA THR A 62 -43.98 -5.93 -26.05
C THR A 62 -42.56 -5.51 -25.72
N GLU A 63 -42.18 -5.58 -24.44
CA GLU A 63 -40.80 -5.35 -24.02
C GLU A 63 -40.06 -6.68 -23.79
N SER A 64 -38.81 -6.74 -24.25
CA SER A 64 -37.89 -7.83 -23.95
C SER A 64 -36.68 -7.32 -23.19
N VAL A 65 -36.35 -7.98 -22.08
CA VAL A 65 -35.17 -7.64 -21.26
C VAL A 65 -33.91 -8.09 -21.99
N LEU A 66 -33.01 -7.14 -22.21
CA LEU A 66 -31.74 -7.38 -22.89
C LEU A 66 -30.71 -7.99 -21.94
N GLN A 67 -29.93 -8.93 -22.44
CA GLN A 67 -28.88 -9.62 -21.70
C GLN A 67 -27.50 -9.24 -22.23
N PHE A 68 -26.71 -8.58 -21.38
CA PHE A 68 -25.34 -8.18 -21.68
C PHE A 68 -24.34 -8.88 -20.78
N SER A 69 -23.12 -9.07 -21.28
CA SER A 69 -22.00 -9.51 -20.43
C SER A 69 -21.64 -8.40 -19.44
N LYS A 70 -21.00 -8.77 -18.31
CA LYS A 70 -20.50 -7.80 -17.32
C LYS A 70 -19.59 -6.73 -17.95
N ASN A 71 -18.75 -7.12 -18.91
CA ASN A 71 -17.82 -6.20 -19.58
C ASN A 71 -18.55 -5.18 -20.45
N ILE A 72 -19.63 -5.59 -21.12
CA ILE A 72 -20.48 -4.67 -21.88
C ILE A 72 -21.15 -3.69 -20.93
N TRP A 73 -21.71 -4.16 -19.80
CA TRP A 73 -22.28 -3.25 -18.80
C TRP A 73 -21.27 -2.23 -18.28
N ILE A 74 -20.05 -2.65 -17.94
CA ILE A 74 -18.98 -1.76 -17.49
C ILE A 74 -18.59 -0.73 -18.57
N HIS A 75 -18.59 -1.11 -19.84
CA HIS A 75 -18.33 -0.20 -20.96
C HIS A 75 -19.40 0.89 -21.07
N LEU A 76 -20.68 0.49 -20.98
CA LEU A 76 -21.82 1.39 -21.17
C LEU A 76 -22.07 2.31 -19.96
N LEU A 77 -21.82 1.83 -18.74
CA LEU A 77 -22.13 2.56 -17.51
C LEU A 77 -21.12 3.67 -17.23
N ASN A 78 -21.59 4.88 -16.96
CA ASN A 78 -20.77 6.00 -16.50
C ASN A 78 -21.33 6.59 -15.19
N LEU A 79 -20.46 7.28 -14.46
CA LEU A 79 -20.86 8.16 -13.35
C LEU A 79 -20.81 9.61 -13.80
N ARG A 80 -21.76 10.41 -13.32
CA ARG A 80 -21.96 11.80 -13.75
C ARG A 80 -22.25 12.71 -12.57
N HIS A 81 -22.04 14.00 -12.75
CA HIS A 81 -22.57 15.02 -11.85
C HIS A 81 -24.10 15.03 -11.94
N ALA A 82 -24.80 14.86 -10.82
CA ALA A 82 -26.26 14.75 -10.83
C ALA A 82 -26.95 16.06 -11.29
N GLU A 83 -26.35 17.21 -11.00
CA GLU A 83 -26.96 18.52 -11.29
C GLU A 83 -26.86 18.92 -12.76
N SER A 84 -25.73 18.60 -13.42
CA SER A 84 -25.42 19.05 -14.78
C SER A 84 -25.46 17.93 -15.82
N ASP A 85 -25.50 16.67 -15.39
CA ASP A 85 -25.36 15.49 -16.24
C ASP A 85 -24.05 15.48 -17.05
N THR A 86 -23.01 16.13 -16.53
CA THR A 86 -21.66 16.06 -17.12
C THR A 86 -20.94 14.81 -16.62
N PRO A 87 -20.19 14.09 -17.49
CA PRO A 87 -19.53 12.85 -17.09
C PRO A 87 -18.37 13.11 -16.13
N LEU A 88 -18.21 12.23 -15.14
CA LEU A 88 -16.99 12.15 -14.34
C LEU A 88 -15.86 11.52 -15.17
N THR A 89 -14.62 11.77 -14.79
CA THR A 89 -13.48 11.19 -15.51
C THR A 89 -13.26 9.74 -15.09
N ARG A 90 -13.42 8.80 -16.03
CA ARG A 90 -13.08 7.39 -15.80
C ARG A 90 -11.56 7.25 -15.68
N GLN A 91 -11.10 6.63 -14.59
CA GLN A 91 -9.68 6.42 -14.27
C GLN A 91 -8.85 7.72 -14.30
N GLY A 92 -9.47 8.85 -13.97
CA GLY A 92 -8.78 10.14 -13.86
C GLY A 92 -7.91 10.22 -12.60
N THR A 93 -7.03 11.22 -12.57
CA THR A 93 -6.09 11.46 -11.46
C THR A 93 -6.37 12.75 -10.68
N SER A 94 -7.35 13.55 -11.11
CA SER A 94 -7.74 14.80 -10.46
C SER A 94 -9.21 15.13 -10.71
N GLY A 95 -9.83 15.84 -9.79
CA GLY A 95 -11.27 16.08 -9.75
C GLY A 95 -12.05 14.86 -9.24
N TRP A 96 -13.34 14.84 -9.53
CA TRP A 96 -14.18 13.67 -9.25
C TRP A 96 -14.05 12.64 -10.37
N CYS A 97 -13.61 11.45 -9.98
CA CYS A 97 -13.25 10.37 -10.88
C CYS A 97 -13.92 9.07 -10.47
N PHE A 98 -13.93 8.09 -11.38
CA PHE A 98 -14.40 6.75 -11.04
C PHE A 98 -13.67 5.63 -11.78
N SER A 99 -13.74 4.42 -11.25
CA SER A 99 -13.15 3.22 -11.83
C SER A 99 -14.10 2.03 -11.71
N ALA A 100 -13.94 1.03 -12.57
CA ALA A 100 -14.58 -0.27 -12.43
C ALA A 100 -13.74 -1.27 -11.59
N THR A 101 -12.49 -0.88 -11.27
CA THR A 101 -11.53 -1.69 -10.52
C THR A 101 -11.38 -1.15 -9.11
N GLU A 102 -11.58 -2.03 -8.14
CA GLU A 102 -11.34 -1.80 -6.72
C GLU A 102 -9.85 -1.66 -6.42
N ASN A 103 -9.48 -0.78 -5.49
CA ASN A 103 -8.14 -0.71 -4.91
C ASN A 103 -8.15 -1.08 -3.41
N ASP A 104 -6.98 -1.10 -2.80
CA ASP A 104 -6.80 -1.47 -1.38
C ASP A 104 -7.43 -0.46 -0.40
N TYR A 105 -7.92 0.70 -0.87
CA TYR A 105 -8.44 1.81 -0.08
C TYR A 105 -9.95 2.05 -0.33
N SER A 106 -10.66 0.99 -0.68
CA SER A 106 -12.10 0.96 -0.96
C SER A 106 -12.92 0.87 0.34
N LEU A 107 -12.87 1.93 1.14
CA LEU A 107 -13.64 1.99 2.39
C LEU A 107 -14.23 3.38 2.62
N GLU A 108 -15.52 3.40 2.98
CA GLU A 108 -16.19 4.62 3.44
C GLU A 108 -15.64 5.08 4.81
N VAL A 109 -15.52 6.39 5.00
CA VAL A 109 -15.22 6.99 6.30
C VAL A 109 -16.47 6.88 7.19
N ILE A 110 -16.51 5.81 7.98
CA ILE A 110 -17.65 5.47 8.84
C ILE A 110 -17.70 6.41 10.06
N ALA A 111 -18.68 7.32 10.07
CA ALA A 111 -19.02 8.09 11.28
C ALA A 111 -20.01 7.35 12.21
N ARG A 112 -20.74 6.34 11.69
CA ARG A 112 -21.70 5.49 12.41
C ARG A 112 -21.86 4.14 11.73
N GLU A 113 -22.13 3.08 12.49
CA GLU A 113 -22.53 1.78 11.93
C GLU A 113 -23.87 1.91 11.21
N TYR A 114 -23.88 1.63 9.90
CA TYR A 114 -25.09 1.49 9.10
C TYR A 114 -25.23 0.03 8.69
N SER A 115 -26.40 -0.54 8.93
CA SER A 115 -26.76 -1.83 8.36
C SER A 115 -27.27 -1.56 6.96
N ALA A 116 -26.53 -2.03 5.95
CA ALA A 116 -27.03 -2.05 4.60
C ALA A 116 -28.26 -2.97 4.55
N GLU A 117 -29.43 -2.40 4.27
CA GLU A 117 -30.60 -3.23 3.99
C GLU A 117 -30.33 -4.10 2.74
N PRO A 118 -30.76 -5.37 2.74
CA PRO A 118 -30.59 -6.24 1.60
C PRO A 118 -31.12 -5.59 0.32
N CYS A 119 -30.34 -5.61 -0.76
CA CYS A 119 -30.80 -5.16 -2.06
C CYS A 119 -31.95 -6.06 -2.54
N HIS A 120 -33.17 -5.53 -2.65
CA HIS A 120 -34.23 -6.21 -3.36
C HIS A 120 -33.97 -6.06 -4.87
N ARG A 121 -33.56 -7.17 -5.51
CA ARG A 121 -33.39 -7.24 -6.98
C ARG A 121 -34.66 -7.82 -7.60
N GLN A 122 -35.12 -7.21 -8.68
CA GLN A 122 -36.18 -7.74 -9.52
C GLN A 122 -35.62 -8.71 -10.57
N PRO A 123 -36.44 -9.61 -11.13
CA PRO A 123 -36.03 -10.46 -12.24
C PRO A 123 -35.57 -9.62 -13.44
N GLY A 124 -34.35 -9.88 -13.92
CA GLY A 124 -33.72 -9.15 -15.03
C GLY A 124 -32.73 -8.07 -14.59
N ASP A 125 -32.68 -7.73 -13.29
CA ASP A 125 -31.73 -6.76 -12.77
C ASP A 125 -30.30 -7.30 -12.79
N THR A 126 -29.38 -6.45 -13.23
CA THR A 126 -27.93 -6.66 -13.07
C THR A 126 -27.40 -5.67 -12.04
N LEU A 127 -26.60 -6.17 -11.08
CA LEU A 127 -25.86 -5.31 -10.15
C LEU A 127 -24.42 -5.15 -10.63
N ILE A 128 -24.00 -3.91 -10.82
CA ILE A 128 -22.61 -3.53 -11.14
C ILE A 128 -22.10 -2.60 -10.05
N THR A 129 -20.88 -2.82 -9.59
CA THR A 129 -20.22 -1.92 -8.64
C THR A 129 -19.18 -1.08 -9.38
N LEU A 130 -19.26 0.23 -9.22
CA LEU A 130 -18.23 1.19 -9.64
C LEU A 130 -17.68 1.91 -8.40
N TYR A 131 -16.47 2.43 -8.49
CA TYR A 131 -15.76 3.03 -7.37
C TYR A 131 -15.51 4.51 -7.68
N VAL A 132 -16.11 5.41 -6.89
CA VAL A 132 -15.91 6.85 -7.03
C VAL A 132 -14.83 7.34 -6.07
N TYR A 133 -14.01 8.30 -6.49
CA TYR A 133 -12.94 8.88 -5.69
C TYR A 133 -12.64 10.31 -6.15
N THR A 134 -11.94 11.09 -5.32
CA THR A 134 -11.58 12.48 -5.65
C THR A 134 -10.36 12.97 -4.87
N ASP A 135 -9.72 14.03 -5.36
CA ASP A 135 -8.74 14.87 -4.65
C ASP A 135 -9.32 16.23 -4.22
N GLU A 136 -10.60 16.51 -4.52
CA GLU A 136 -11.27 17.77 -4.21
C GLU A 136 -12.08 17.71 -2.91
N ILE A 137 -11.84 18.67 -2.00
CA ILE A 137 -12.61 18.79 -0.76
C ILE A 137 -13.94 19.47 -1.05
N SER A 138 -14.96 18.66 -1.30
CA SER A 138 -16.29 19.12 -1.67
C SER A 138 -17.35 18.08 -1.36
N THR A 139 -18.63 18.44 -1.49
CA THR A 139 -19.72 17.47 -1.52
C THR A 139 -20.28 17.43 -2.93
N MET A 140 -20.49 16.24 -3.47
CA MET A 140 -21.00 16.04 -4.82
C MET A 140 -22.13 15.03 -4.84
N ARG A 141 -23.17 15.28 -5.64
CA ARG A 141 -24.17 14.26 -5.95
C ARG A 141 -23.77 13.52 -7.23
N ILE A 142 -23.66 12.21 -7.10
CA ILE A 142 -23.22 11.31 -8.16
C ILE A 142 -24.46 10.61 -8.72
N ALA A 143 -24.69 10.77 -10.02
CA ALA A 143 -25.69 10.04 -10.80
C ALA A 143 -25.02 8.94 -11.63
N ALA A 144 -25.82 7.99 -12.12
CA ALA A 144 -25.38 6.97 -13.08
C ALA A 144 -26.00 7.24 -14.46
N SER A 145 -25.28 6.86 -15.51
CA SER A 145 -25.81 6.84 -16.86
C SER A 145 -25.42 5.58 -17.63
N ILE A 146 -26.16 5.33 -18.69
CA ILE A 146 -25.82 4.42 -19.79
C ILE A 146 -25.66 5.28 -21.03
N ASP A 147 -24.48 5.21 -21.64
CA ASP A 147 -24.16 5.84 -22.91
C ASP A 147 -23.86 4.72 -23.92
N THR A 148 -24.64 4.62 -25.01
CA THR A 148 -24.36 3.65 -26.09
C THR A 148 -23.46 4.26 -27.15
N ASP A 149 -22.74 3.43 -27.90
CA ASP A 149 -21.83 3.90 -28.95
C ASP A 149 -22.62 4.55 -30.10
N GLY A 150 -23.90 4.17 -30.29
CA GLY A 150 -24.85 4.82 -31.20
C GLY A 150 -25.47 6.12 -30.68
N GLY A 151 -25.04 6.60 -29.51
CA GLY A 151 -25.40 7.93 -28.98
C GLY A 151 -26.68 7.99 -28.16
N LYS A 152 -27.27 6.84 -27.77
CA LYS A 152 -28.37 6.83 -26.81
C LYS A 152 -27.83 7.12 -25.42
N HIS A 153 -28.60 7.90 -24.66
CA HIS A 153 -28.22 8.35 -23.33
C HIS A 153 -29.39 8.20 -22.36
N PHE A 154 -29.16 7.47 -21.28
CA PHE A 154 -30.11 7.26 -20.18
C PHE A 154 -29.41 7.63 -18.88
N SER A 155 -29.96 8.55 -18.08
CA SER A 155 -29.28 9.05 -16.89
C SER A 155 -30.25 9.24 -15.73
N THR A 156 -29.75 9.03 -14.52
CA THR A 156 -30.47 9.31 -13.27
C THR A 156 -30.27 10.74 -12.75
N ALA A 157 -29.58 11.59 -13.52
CA ALA A 157 -29.35 13.00 -13.21
C ALA A 157 -30.65 13.82 -13.08
N ASP A 158 -30.56 14.97 -12.42
CA ASP A 158 -31.72 15.80 -12.06
C ASP A 158 -32.46 16.38 -13.28
N ASN A 159 -31.77 16.53 -14.41
CA ASN A 159 -32.33 17.00 -15.67
C ASN A 159 -32.94 15.87 -16.53
N SER A 160 -32.86 14.61 -16.08
CA SER A 160 -33.41 13.47 -16.82
C SER A 160 -34.94 13.52 -16.88
N ASN A 161 -35.44 13.16 -18.07
CA ASN A 161 -36.87 12.98 -18.35
C ASN A 161 -37.20 11.53 -18.77
N VAL A 162 -36.19 10.66 -18.88
CA VAL A 162 -36.32 9.32 -19.46
C VAL A 162 -36.20 8.23 -18.39
N VAL A 163 -35.47 8.51 -17.30
CA VAL A 163 -35.25 7.57 -16.20
C VAL A 163 -35.58 8.25 -14.88
N GLU A 164 -36.01 7.48 -13.88
CA GLU A 164 -36.23 7.98 -12.53
C GLU A 164 -34.95 8.59 -11.94
N ARG A 165 -35.10 9.73 -11.26
CA ARG A 165 -33.98 10.47 -10.69
C ARG A 165 -33.45 9.75 -9.46
N SER A 166 -32.16 9.50 -9.45
CA SER A 166 -31.49 8.78 -8.36
C SER A 166 -30.03 9.23 -8.31
N SER A 167 -29.53 9.54 -7.10
CA SER A 167 -28.17 10.02 -6.91
C SER A 167 -27.67 9.73 -5.50
N VAL A 168 -26.36 9.64 -5.34
CA VAL A 168 -25.71 9.51 -4.03
C VAL A 168 -24.93 10.79 -3.71
N ALA A 169 -25.22 11.41 -2.55
CA ALA A 169 -24.49 12.60 -2.11
C ALA A 169 -23.22 12.20 -1.35
N VAL A 170 -22.07 12.26 -2.00
CA VAL A 170 -20.77 11.88 -1.43
C VAL A 170 -20.07 13.11 -0.85
N ARG A 171 -19.61 13.01 0.40
CA ARG A 171 -18.85 14.07 1.07
C ARG A 171 -17.37 13.72 1.06
N ALA A 172 -16.56 14.56 0.44
CA ALA A 172 -15.11 14.40 0.42
C ALA A 172 -14.47 15.34 1.46
N PHE A 173 -13.77 14.76 2.43
CA PHE A 173 -13.09 15.49 3.51
C PHE A 173 -11.62 15.75 3.20
N GLN A 174 -11.05 16.74 3.90
CA GLN A 174 -9.60 16.96 3.93
C GLN A 174 -8.88 15.66 4.29
N PRO A 175 -7.91 15.20 3.47
CA PRO A 175 -7.05 14.07 3.83
C PRO A 175 -6.40 14.22 5.19
N VAL A 176 -6.25 13.11 5.91
CA VAL A 176 -5.52 13.09 7.18
C VAL A 176 -4.03 13.29 6.88
N SER A 177 -3.43 14.31 7.47
CA SER A 177 -1.98 14.48 7.47
C SER A 177 -1.44 14.01 8.80
N TYR A 178 -0.57 13.01 8.77
CA TYR A 178 0.11 12.54 9.97
C TYR A 178 1.31 13.43 10.30
N SER A 179 1.49 13.67 11.59
CA SER A 179 2.64 14.31 12.21
C SER A 179 3.36 13.32 13.11
N LYS A 180 4.54 13.69 13.62
CA LYS A 180 5.28 12.88 14.60
C LYS A 180 4.43 12.48 15.80
N GLY A 181 3.55 13.38 16.26
CA GLY A 181 2.68 13.14 17.42
C GLY A 181 1.57 12.11 17.16
N ASP A 182 1.30 11.77 15.90
CA ASP A 182 0.31 10.76 15.52
C ASP A 182 0.91 9.35 15.43
N ILE A 183 2.24 9.24 15.48
CA ILE A 183 2.96 7.98 15.50
C ILE A 183 2.96 7.42 16.92
N ILE A 184 2.42 6.23 17.08
CA ILE A 184 2.48 5.46 18.32
C ILE A 184 3.65 4.49 18.19
N GLN A 185 4.62 4.64 19.09
CA GLN A 185 5.82 3.81 19.13
C GLN A 185 5.76 2.84 20.31
N ASP A 186 5.80 1.55 20.01
CA ASP A 186 5.94 0.47 20.98
C ASP A 186 7.32 -0.15 20.86
N ARG A 187 8.14 -0.05 21.90
CA ARG A 187 9.44 -0.73 21.98
C ARG A 187 9.31 -2.04 22.73
N VAL A 188 9.71 -3.14 22.12
CA VAL A 188 9.90 -4.41 22.82
C VAL A 188 11.39 -4.59 23.08
N THR A 189 11.78 -4.27 24.32
CA THR A 189 13.17 -4.33 24.76
C THR A 189 13.58 -5.75 25.14
N ASN A 190 14.87 -6.06 25.06
CA ASN A 190 15.48 -7.28 25.59
C ASN A 190 14.92 -8.58 24.97
N GLN A 191 14.57 -8.56 23.67
CA GLN A 191 14.04 -9.76 22.98
C GLN A 191 15.03 -10.94 22.94
N GLY A 192 16.30 -10.69 23.26
CA GLY A 192 17.29 -11.72 23.57
C GLY A 192 18.70 -11.25 23.27
N LYS A 193 19.67 -12.12 23.58
CA LYS A 193 21.00 -12.04 23.01
C LYS A 193 21.01 -12.86 21.72
N THR A 194 21.62 -12.32 20.67
CA THR A 194 21.94 -13.07 19.45
C THR A 194 23.45 -13.01 19.20
N GLN A 195 23.93 -13.73 18.19
CA GLN A 195 25.30 -13.61 17.72
C GLN A 195 25.29 -12.95 16.34
N ALA A 196 26.04 -11.86 16.20
CA ALA A 196 26.45 -11.39 14.89
C ALA A 196 27.74 -12.13 14.50
N VAL A 197 27.83 -12.53 13.24
CA VAL A 197 29.02 -13.13 12.65
C VAL A 197 29.58 -12.16 11.63
N MET A 198 30.82 -11.72 11.84
CA MET A 198 31.55 -10.98 10.83
C MET A 198 32.54 -11.92 10.14
N HIS A 199 32.50 -11.90 8.81
CA HIS A 199 33.44 -12.59 7.95
C HIS A 199 34.32 -11.57 7.22
N TYR A 200 35.63 -11.74 7.32
CA TYR A 200 36.61 -10.95 6.63
C TYR A 200 37.23 -11.77 5.50
N SER A 201 37.42 -11.09 4.37
CA SER A 201 38.19 -11.60 3.25
C SER A 201 39.12 -10.51 2.71
N GLY A 202 40.42 -10.74 2.80
CA GLY A 202 41.45 -9.89 2.18
C GLY A 202 42.59 -10.71 1.59
N ASP A 203 43.53 -10.04 0.93
CA ASP A 203 44.58 -10.69 0.12
C ASP A 203 45.44 -11.70 0.90
N ASN A 204 45.62 -11.48 2.21
CA ASN A 204 46.54 -12.26 3.04
C ASN A 204 45.86 -13.17 4.07
N ALA A 205 44.53 -13.07 4.26
CA ALA A 205 43.79 -13.87 5.22
C ALA A 205 42.29 -13.87 4.95
N THR A 206 41.63 -14.95 5.37
CA THR A 206 40.17 -15.00 5.54
C THR A 206 39.88 -15.48 6.96
N TRP A 207 38.88 -14.89 7.60
CA TRP A 207 38.48 -15.30 8.96
C TRP A 207 37.04 -14.92 9.27
N SER A 208 36.48 -15.55 10.31
CA SER A 208 35.17 -15.18 10.85
C SER A 208 35.23 -15.04 12.36
N LYS A 209 34.49 -14.08 12.92
CA LYS A 209 34.35 -13.88 14.36
C LYS A 209 32.88 -13.66 14.72
N SER A 210 32.43 -14.36 15.75
CA SER A 210 31.12 -14.14 16.36
C SER A 210 31.24 -13.22 17.56
N PHE A 211 30.26 -12.35 17.76
CA PHE A 211 30.16 -11.50 18.93
C PHE A 211 28.71 -11.40 19.41
N ASP A 212 28.55 -11.20 20.73
CA ASP A 212 27.25 -11.04 21.36
C ASP A 212 26.62 -9.71 20.91
N ALA A 213 25.37 -9.79 20.47
CA ALA A 213 24.55 -8.65 20.10
C ALA A 213 23.25 -8.65 20.91
N HIS A 214 22.80 -7.45 21.25
CA HIS A 214 21.51 -7.17 21.83
C HIS A 214 20.61 -6.51 20.78
N TYR A 215 19.33 -6.85 20.77
CA TYR A 215 18.39 -6.25 19.83
C TYR A 215 17.04 -5.95 20.48
N ASP A 216 16.43 -4.88 19.97
CA ASP A 216 15.09 -4.43 20.30
C ASP A 216 14.29 -4.26 19.01
N ASN A 217 12.99 -4.60 19.08
CA ASN A 217 12.05 -4.33 18.00
C ASN A 217 11.20 -3.10 18.33
N LEU A 218 11.10 -2.19 17.38
CA LEU A 218 10.40 -0.91 17.47
C LEU A 218 9.23 -0.96 16.50
N TYR A 219 8.02 -0.96 17.04
CA TYR A 219 6.80 -1.00 16.27
C TYR A 219 6.19 0.39 16.20
N PHE A 220 5.94 0.86 14.98
CA PHE A 220 5.29 2.11 14.71
C PHE A 220 3.90 1.85 14.16
N SER A 221 2.91 2.52 14.73
CA SER A 221 1.53 2.45 14.29
C SER A 221 0.89 3.83 14.29
N ILE A 222 -0.28 3.93 13.66
CA ILE A 222 -1.12 5.13 13.64
C ILE A 222 -2.55 4.76 14.00
N LYS A 223 -3.32 5.74 14.47
CA LYS A 223 -4.72 5.53 14.90
C LYS A 223 -5.59 4.87 13.83
N ASN A 224 -5.45 5.27 12.56
CA ASN A 224 -6.27 4.75 11.47
C ASN A 224 -5.73 3.46 10.85
N LYS A 225 -4.81 2.75 11.53
CA LYS A 225 -4.15 1.51 11.09
C LYS A 225 -3.35 1.65 9.79
N ILE A 226 -2.15 1.10 9.77
CA ILE A 226 -1.35 1.03 8.55
C ILE A 226 -1.88 -0.11 7.70
N CYS A 227 -2.23 0.17 6.44
CA CYS A 227 -2.63 -0.86 5.47
C CYS A 227 -1.46 -1.24 4.56
N HIS A 228 -0.65 -0.25 4.18
CA HIS A 228 0.55 -0.47 3.39
C HIS A 228 1.68 0.45 3.88
N TYR A 229 2.91 0.00 3.81
CA TYR A 229 4.07 0.84 4.05
C TYR A 229 5.24 0.43 3.15
N ALA A 230 6.10 1.39 2.87
CA ALA A 230 7.36 1.17 2.19
C ALA A 230 8.48 1.74 3.04
N VAL A 231 9.57 0.99 3.19
CA VAL A 231 10.75 1.46 3.89
C VAL A 231 11.85 1.71 2.89
N TYR A 232 12.52 2.83 3.06
CA TYR A 232 13.59 3.30 2.20
C TYR A 232 14.86 3.48 3.02
N ASN A 233 15.95 2.99 2.44
CA ASN A 233 17.31 3.29 2.86
C ASN A 233 18.02 3.99 1.69
N TYR A 234 19.16 4.61 1.95
CA TYR A 234 19.96 5.30 0.92
C TYR A 234 20.32 4.43 -0.29
N GLY A 235 20.29 3.09 -0.19
CA GLY A 235 20.46 2.23 -1.37
C GLY A 235 19.32 2.30 -2.39
N ALA A 236 18.16 2.86 -2.03
CA ALA A 236 16.94 2.87 -2.83
C ALA A 236 16.68 4.15 -3.64
N ASP A 237 17.41 5.25 -3.38
CA ASP A 237 17.27 6.53 -4.12
C ASP A 237 17.95 6.55 -5.50
N GLY A 238 18.52 5.41 -5.91
CA GLY A 238 19.21 5.25 -7.18
C GLY A 238 20.69 5.66 -7.15
N GLN A 239 21.19 6.25 -6.07
CA GLN A 239 22.62 6.35 -5.82
C GLN A 239 23.12 5.03 -5.23
N LYS A 240 23.15 4.00 -6.09
CA LYS A 240 23.73 2.68 -5.79
C LYS A 240 25.21 2.84 -5.46
N ASP A 241 25.51 3.14 -4.21
CA ASP A 241 26.83 2.88 -3.69
C ASP A 241 26.84 1.40 -3.28
N MET A 242 27.55 0.59 -4.09
CA MET A 242 27.60 -0.87 -4.02
C MET A 242 28.25 -1.40 -2.73
N ASN A 243 28.68 -0.48 -1.86
CA ASN A 243 29.40 -0.73 -0.63
C ASN A 243 28.51 -0.80 0.61
N TYR A 244 27.19 -0.63 0.48
CA TYR A 244 26.27 -0.65 1.62
C TYR A 244 25.36 -1.88 1.66
N PRO A 245 25.10 -2.40 2.86
CA PRO A 245 24.25 -3.56 3.02
C PRO A 245 22.77 -3.40 2.68
N ALA A 246 22.16 -4.47 2.17
CA ALA A 246 20.72 -4.52 1.93
C ALA A 246 19.95 -4.54 3.26
N LYS A 247 19.01 -3.60 3.46
CA LYS A 247 18.16 -3.42 4.66
C LYS A 247 18.79 -2.68 5.84
N ILE A 248 20.09 -2.35 5.85
CA ILE A 248 20.62 -1.40 6.85
C ILE A 248 20.18 0.01 6.48
N ALA A 249 19.72 0.71 7.49
CA ALA A 249 19.28 2.09 7.41
C ALA A 249 20.20 3.06 8.15
N GLN A 250 20.94 2.61 9.17
CA GLN A 250 21.92 3.44 9.87
C GLN A 250 22.92 2.59 10.64
N TYR A 251 24.15 3.07 10.74
CA TYR A 251 25.19 2.54 11.63
C TYR A 251 25.86 3.67 12.41
N TRP A 252 26.04 3.45 13.71
CA TRP A 252 26.60 4.44 14.63
C TRP A 252 27.61 3.81 15.58
N VAL A 253 28.68 4.55 15.89
CA VAL A 253 29.67 4.17 16.91
C VAL A 253 29.69 5.23 18.01
N PHE A 254 29.51 4.81 19.27
CA PHE A 254 29.60 5.69 20.45
C PHE A 254 30.25 4.94 21.61
N ASN A 255 31.33 5.47 22.20
CA ASN A 255 32.01 4.88 23.36
C ASN A 255 32.31 3.37 23.26
N ASN A 256 32.66 2.88 22.05
CA ASN A 256 32.90 1.47 21.71
C ASN A 256 31.63 0.59 21.55
N ASP A 257 30.44 1.15 21.74
CA ASP A 257 29.19 0.49 21.37
C ASP A 257 28.82 0.83 19.92
N GLN A 258 28.48 -0.22 19.17
CA GLN A 258 28.03 -0.10 17.79
C GLN A 258 26.54 -0.33 17.73
N HIS A 259 25.84 0.56 17.03
CA HIS A 259 24.40 0.52 16.86
C HIS A 259 24.01 0.43 15.39
N MET A 260 22.96 -0.33 15.10
CA MET A 260 22.46 -0.51 13.76
C MET A 260 20.93 -0.49 13.72
N LEU A 261 20.35 0.14 12.69
CA LEU A 261 18.92 0.10 12.42
C LEU A 261 18.64 -0.73 11.18
N ILE A 262 17.74 -1.71 11.31
CA ILE A 262 17.29 -2.57 10.23
C ILE A 262 15.82 -2.30 9.95
N ALA A 263 15.52 -2.08 8.67
CA ALA A 263 14.17 -2.01 8.14
C ALA A 263 13.62 -3.41 7.90
N ASN A 264 12.45 -3.74 8.46
CA ASN A 264 11.69 -4.92 8.05
C ASN A 264 10.64 -4.50 7.03
N SER A 265 10.54 -5.26 5.94
CA SER A 265 9.61 -4.98 4.85
C SER A 265 8.21 -5.53 5.14
N SER A 266 7.18 -4.91 4.56
CA SER A 266 5.76 -5.24 4.78
C SER A 266 5.31 -6.58 4.19
N ASP A 267 6.17 -7.24 3.42
CA ASP A 267 5.89 -8.51 2.72
C ASP A 267 6.39 -9.74 3.50
N LEU A 268 6.98 -9.55 4.68
CA LEU A 268 7.37 -10.64 5.56
C LEU A 268 6.12 -11.30 6.17
N PRO A 269 6.06 -12.64 6.26
CA PRO A 269 4.89 -13.32 6.82
C PRO A 269 4.72 -13.03 8.32
N GLU A 270 3.46 -12.92 8.76
CA GLU A 270 3.12 -12.68 10.16
C GLU A 270 3.64 -13.78 11.10
N GLY A 271 4.16 -13.38 12.27
CA GLY A 271 4.61 -14.29 13.33
C GLY A 271 6.10 -14.23 13.69
N GLU A 272 6.54 -15.18 14.51
CA GLU A 272 7.96 -15.32 14.87
C GLU A 272 8.75 -15.92 13.70
N GLY A 273 9.62 -15.11 13.10
CA GLY A 273 10.55 -15.53 12.07
C GLY A 273 12.00 -15.24 12.47
N ASN A 274 12.94 -16.04 11.98
CA ASN A 274 14.34 -15.65 12.00
C ASN A 274 14.61 -14.83 10.73
N ASN A 275 14.90 -13.56 10.90
CA ASN A 275 15.32 -12.72 9.78
C ASN A 275 16.84 -12.62 9.80
N GLY A 276 17.44 -12.89 8.65
CA GLY A 276 18.86 -12.76 8.42
C GLY A 276 19.12 -11.42 7.77
N PHE A 277 20.07 -10.67 8.31
CA PHE A 277 20.64 -9.53 7.61
C PHE A 277 22.02 -9.91 7.05
N TYR A 278 22.30 -9.45 5.84
CA TYR A 278 23.61 -9.56 5.19
C TYR A 278 24.11 -8.18 4.79
N GLY A 279 25.30 -7.85 5.27
CA GLY A 279 25.96 -6.63 4.89
C GLY A 279 27.39 -6.79 4.48
N ARG A 280 27.68 -6.33 3.27
CA ARG A 280 29.04 -6.22 2.76
C ARG A 280 29.50 -4.78 2.81
N ALA A 281 30.67 -4.56 3.39
CA ALA A 281 31.45 -3.33 3.22
C ALA A 281 32.82 -3.70 2.63
N SER A 282 33.37 -2.85 1.77
CA SER A 282 34.71 -3.05 1.20
C SER A 282 35.52 -1.77 1.33
N TRP A 283 36.78 -1.86 1.76
CA TRP A 283 37.64 -0.67 1.85
C TRP A 283 39.11 -0.97 1.57
N PRO A 284 39.89 0.05 1.14
CA PRO A 284 41.33 -0.06 1.03
C PRO A 284 41.96 -0.27 2.41
N GLU A 285 42.84 -1.25 2.53
CA GLU A 285 43.65 -1.48 3.73
C GLU A 285 45.13 -1.36 3.39
N THR A 286 45.89 -0.82 4.35
CA THR A 286 47.36 -0.75 4.28
C THR A 286 47.95 -1.66 5.35
N LEU A 287 47.88 -2.97 5.13
CA LEU A 287 48.40 -3.96 6.08
C LEU A 287 49.88 -4.32 5.85
N SER A 288 50.53 -3.76 4.82
CA SER A 288 51.98 -3.75 4.59
C SER A 288 52.29 -2.84 3.39
N ALA A 289 53.50 -2.88 2.82
CA ALA A 289 53.97 -1.99 1.73
C ALA A 289 53.18 -2.06 0.39
N GLN A 290 52.00 -2.69 0.36
CA GLN A 290 51.09 -2.79 -0.78
C GLN A 290 49.67 -2.42 -0.35
N GLN A 291 48.97 -1.67 -1.21
CA GLN A 291 47.54 -1.39 -1.03
C GLN A 291 46.74 -2.66 -1.35
N SER A 292 45.91 -3.10 -0.40
CA SER A 292 44.93 -4.18 -0.60
C SER A 292 43.52 -3.64 -0.42
N THR A 293 42.50 -4.36 -0.90
CA THR A 293 41.10 -4.09 -0.53
C THR A 293 40.58 -5.23 0.32
N ALA A 294 40.06 -4.93 1.50
CA ALA A 294 39.40 -5.91 2.34
C ALA A 294 37.89 -5.83 2.20
N VAL A 295 37.25 -6.99 2.37
CA VAL A 295 35.81 -7.16 2.34
C VAL A 295 35.34 -7.71 3.68
N TYR A 296 34.31 -7.09 4.23
CA TYR A 296 33.70 -7.42 5.50
C TYR A 296 32.22 -7.74 5.29
N ASP A 297 31.86 -8.98 5.55
CA ASP A 297 30.50 -9.49 5.46
C ASP A 297 29.94 -9.70 6.88
N LEU A 298 28.94 -8.92 7.28
CA LEU A 298 28.20 -9.06 8.52
C LEU A 298 26.92 -9.88 8.29
N PHE A 299 26.80 -10.97 9.03
CA PHE A 299 25.62 -11.83 9.07
C PHE A 299 25.02 -11.80 10.47
N LEU A 300 23.71 -11.64 10.57
CA LEU A 300 23.02 -11.75 11.84
C LEU A 300 21.63 -12.30 11.63
N ASP A 301 21.28 -13.32 12.41
CA ASP A 301 19.93 -13.84 12.53
C ASP A 301 19.29 -13.32 13.82
N TYR A 302 18.09 -12.76 13.73
CA TYR A 302 17.32 -12.31 14.90
C TYR A 302 15.87 -12.71 14.78
N LYS A 303 15.20 -12.78 15.94
CA LYS A 303 13.76 -13.02 15.96
C LYS A 303 13.03 -11.73 15.63
N TYR A 304 12.24 -11.80 14.59
CA TYR A 304 11.29 -10.79 14.20
C TYR A 304 9.89 -11.27 14.59
N ASN A 305 9.05 -10.36 15.08
CA ASN A 305 7.64 -10.65 15.30
C ASN A 305 6.84 -9.61 14.53
N ASP A 306 6.37 -9.95 13.33
CA ASP A 306 5.53 -9.01 12.58
C ASP A 306 4.21 -8.79 13.31
N ARG A 307 3.78 -7.54 13.48
CA ARG A 307 2.49 -7.22 14.08
C ARG A 307 1.58 -6.58 13.03
N PRO A 308 0.32 -7.05 12.89
CA PRO A 308 -0.61 -6.48 11.94
C PRO A 308 -0.76 -4.96 12.11
N ASN A 309 -0.77 -4.23 10.99
CA ASN A 309 -0.94 -2.77 10.94
C ASN A 309 0.18 -1.96 11.62
N THR A 310 1.36 -2.53 11.77
CA THR A 310 2.54 -1.83 12.30
C THR A 310 3.71 -1.94 11.34
N LEU A 311 4.54 -0.91 11.33
CA LEU A 311 5.87 -0.94 10.73
C LEU A 311 6.86 -1.34 11.81
N CYS A 312 7.77 -2.27 11.54
CA CYS A 312 8.76 -2.70 12.52
C CYS A 312 10.19 -2.40 12.09
N TRP A 313 10.93 -1.77 12.99
CA TRP A 313 12.35 -1.53 12.87
C TRP A 313 13.09 -2.31 13.96
N THR A 314 14.21 -2.92 13.62
CA THR A 314 15.05 -3.59 14.61
C THR A 314 16.26 -2.72 14.89
N HIS A 315 16.40 -2.34 16.17
CA HIS A 315 17.61 -1.69 16.68
C HIS A 315 18.53 -2.76 17.25
N LEU A 316 19.77 -2.75 16.79
CA LEU A 316 20.83 -3.62 17.26
C LEU A 316 21.87 -2.80 18.00
N SER A 317 22.39 -3.36 19.08
CA SER A 317 23.55 -2.86 19.79
C SER A 317 24.51 -4.00 20.06
N PHE A 318 25.79 -3.82 19.72
CA PHE A 318 26.82 -4.79 20.02
C PHE A 318 28.08 -4.08 20.47
N SER A 319 28.72 -4.65 21.50
CA SER A 319 30.00 -4.14 21.97
C SER A 319 31.04 -4.56 20.95
N ALA A 320 31.65 -3.56 20.31
CA ALA A 320 32.97 -3.80 19.77
C ALA A 320 33.94 -3.34 20.83
N SER A 321 34.69 -4.26 21.43
CA SER A 321 35.94 -3.82 22.07
C SER A 321 36.65 -2.86 21.10
N ALA A 322 37.29 -1.80 21.61
CA ALA A 322 38.00 -0.78 20.81
C ALA A 322 38.95 -1.36 19.73
N GLU A 323 39.21 -2.66 19.82
CA GLU A 323 39.88 -3.53 18.87
C GLU A 323 38.92 -4.63 18.40
N TRP A 324 38.67 -4.71 17.09
CA TRP A 324 38.27 -5.99 16.51
C TRP A 324 39.54 -6.84 16.44
N ILE A 325 39.78 -7.65 17.47
CA ILE A 325 40.92 -8.57 17.47
C ILE A 325 40.68 -9.63 16.38
N LEU A 326 41.47 -9.55 15.32
CA LEU A 326 41.57 -10.46 14.18
C LEU A 326 42.42 -11.69 14.59
N PRO A 327 42.37 -12.82 13.85
CA PRO A 327 43.28 -13.93 14.09
C PRO A 327 44.75 -13.50 13.93
N LYS A 328 45.64 -14.11 14.74
CA LYS A 328 47.08 -13.81 14.85
C LYS A 328 47.42 -12.47 15.52
N ASP A 329 46.61 -12.05 16.50
CA ASP A 329 46.84 -10.84 17.31
C ASP A 329 46.88 -9.53 16.51
N MET A 330 46.36 -9.51 15.28
CA MET A 330 46.16 -8.28 14.53
C MET A 330 44.93 -7.57 15.10
N ALA A 331 45.09 -6.35 15.60
CA ALA A 331 43.96 -5.53 16.03
C ALA A 331 43.52 -4.64 14.86
N LEU A 332 42.23 -4.69 14.52
CA LEU A 332 41.62 -3.66 13.68
C LEU A 332 40.95 -2.65 14.62
N HIS A 333 41.61 -1.52 14.83
CA HIS A 333 41.01 -0.43 15.57
C HIS A 333 39.88 0.18 14.73
N VAL A 334 38.72 0.42 15.34
CA VAL A 334 37.60 1.11 14.66
C VAL A 334 38.02 2.50 14.18
N ASN A 335 39.07 3.07 14.77
CA ASN A 335 39.65 4.36 14.37
C ASN A 335 40.67 4.25 13.22
N ASP A 336 41.16 3.04 12.90
CA ASP A 336 42.09 2.77 11.80
C ASP A 336 41.37 2.31 10.53
N THR A 337 40.05 2.11 10.62
CA THR A 337 39.18 1.86 9.47
C THR A 337 38.34 3.09 9.17
N GLU A 338 38.07 3.32 7.90
CA GLU A 338 37.01 4.23 7.44
C GLU A 338 35.63 3.58 7.66
N LEU A 339 35.40 2.90 8.79
CA LEU A 339 34.05 2.56 9.27
C LEU A 339 33.40 3.88 9.73
N HIS A 340 33.14 4.76 8.78
CA HIS A 340 32.47 6.01 9.01
C HIS A 340 31.09 5.73 9.60
N GLN A 341 30.65 6.58 10.54
CA GLN A 341 29.23 6.69 10.85
C GLN A 341 28.50 6.94 9.53
N TYR A 342 27.70 5.98 9.07
CA TYR A 342 26.88 6.17 7.89
C TYR A 342 25.44 6.39 8.35
N ASN A 343 25.04 7.66 8.29
CA ASN A 343 23.66 8.07 8.43
C ASN A 343 23.02 8.10 7.04
N LEU A 344 22.45 6.96 6.63
CA LEU A 344 21.84 6.78 5.32
C LEU A 344 20.46 7.46 5.20
N ASN A 345 20.19 8.46 6.06
CA ASN A 345 18.96 9.24 6.16
C ASN A 345 17.71 8.41 5.86
N PRO A 346 17.51 7.27 6.53
CA PRO A 346 16.44 6.36 6.16
C PRO A 346 15.09 7.00 6.40
N TRP A 347 14.10 6.58 5.62
CA TRP A 347 12.74 7.06 5.76
C TRP A 347 11.75 5.94 5.46
N PHE A 348 10.52 6.12 5.88
CA PHE A 348 9.43 5.24 5.51
C PHE A 348 8.22 6.04 5.08
N ASP A 349 7.48 5.45 4.18
CA ASP A 349 6.19 5.92 3.74
C ASP A 349 5.14 4.95 4.28
N LEU A 350 4.01 5.50 4.73
CA LEU A 350 2.87 4.71 5.15
C LEU A 350 1.59 5.20 4.47
N TYR A 351 0.68 4.26 4.30
CA TYR A 351 -0.69 4.48 3.85
C TYR A 351 -1.62 3.88 4.90
N ASP A 352 -2.55 4.70 5.38
CA ASP A 352 -3.61 4.19 6.24
C ASP A 352 -4.65 3.38 5.45
N LEU A 353 -5.62 2.80 6.16
CA LEU A 353 -6.69 2.00 5.53
C LEU A 353 -7.59 2.79 4.57
N TYR A 354 -7.50 4.12 4.55
CA TYR A 354 -8.21 5.01 3.61
C TYR A 354 -7.27 5.58 2.54
N GLY A 355 -6.01 5.16 2.49
CA GLY A 355 -5.02 5.65 1.52
C GLY A 355 -4.46 7.05 1.83
N ASN A 356 -4.67 7.56 3.05
CA ASN A 356 -3.97 8.77 3.48
C ASN A 356 -2.48 8.46 3.67
N TYR A 357 -1.64 9.37 3.18
CA TYR A 357 -0.21 9.15 3.07
C TYR A 357 0.58 9.99 4.07
N ALA A 358 1.67 9.43 4.57
CA ALA A 358 2.71 10.19 5.25
C ALA A 358 4.09 9.60 5.01
N SER A 359 5.10 10.47 5.06
CA SER A 359 6.51 10.13 4.95
C SER A 359 7.26 10.65 6.17
N PHE A 360 8.10 9.81 6.74
CA PHE A 360 8.87 10.12 7.93
C PHE A 360 10.32 9.68 7.79
N ALA A 361 11.24 10.58 8.13
CA ALA A 361 12.63 10.22 8.38
C ALA A 361 12.76 9.53 9.74
N ILE A 362 13.69 8.59 9.85
CA ILE A 362 14.00 7.88 11.08
C ILE A 362 15.51 7.94 11.33
N ARG A 363 15.91 8.09 12.59
CA ARG A 363 17.33 8.12 12.96
C ARG A 363 17.56 7.67 14.39
N TYR A 364 18.74 7.14 14.66
CA TYR A 364 19.27 6.94 16.00
C TYR A 364 19.84 8.27 16.53
N ASN A 365 19.37 8.71 17.69
CA ASN A 365 19.96 9.82 18.44
C ASN A 365 21.04 9.27 19.39
N PRO A 366 22.31 9.69 19.23
CA PRO A 366 23.42 9.19 20.03
C PRO A 366 23.45 9.71 21.48
N ASP A 367 22.83 10.85 21.75
CA ASP A 367 22.84 11.48 23.07
C ASP A 367 21.74 10.89 23.96
N SER A 368 20.56 10.64 23.39
CA SER A 368 19.44 9.99 24.11
C SER A 368 19.45 8.47 24.00
N HIS A 369 20.20 7.92 23.05
CA HIS A 369 20.15 6.50 22.67
C HIS A 369 18.75 6.03 22.22
N GLU A 370 17.94 6.95 21.71
CA GLU A 370 16.58 6.68 21.24
C GLU A 370 16.50 6.73 19.71
N ILE A 371 15.47 6.07 19.17
CA ILE A 371 15.10 6.22 17.77
C ILE A 371 14.13 7.39 17.64
N GLU A 372 14.54 8.40 16.89
CA GLU A 372 13.77 9.57 16.56
C GLU A 372 13.11 9.41 15.19
N ILE A 373 11.89 9.91 15.10
CA ILE A 373 11.14 10.02 13.85
C ILE A 373 10.83 11.49 13.64
N ASP A 374 11.08 12.00 12.44
CA ASP A 374 10.73 13.35 12.05
C ASP A 374 9.96 13.33 10.71
N LYS A 375 9.06 14.29 10.53
CA LYS A 375 8.32 14.40 9.27
C LYS A 375 9.28 14.83 8.16
N LYS A 376 9.25 14.11 7.03
CA LYS A 376 10.10 14.39 5.86
C LYS A 376 9.56 15.53 5.01
#